data_AF-A0AA38C543-F1
#
_entry.id   AF-A0AA38C543-F1
#
_cell.length_a   1.000
_cell.length_b   1.000
_cell.length_c   1.000
_cell.angle_alpha   90.00
_cell.angle_beta   90.00
_cell.angle_gamma   90.00
#
_symmetry.space_group_name_H-M   'P 1'
#
loop_
_entity.id
_entity.type
_entity.pdbx_description
1 polymer ?
#
loop_
_entity_poly.entity_id
_entity_poly.type
_entity_poly.pdbx_seq_one_letter_code
_entity_poly.pdbx_strand_id
1 'polypeptide(L)'
;GTVRLIFQPAEEGGAGAYKMTEEGALADAEAIFGMHVDPISTVGIISSRAGPFFAGSASFEATIDGKGGHAAFPHMSVDPVFCSCFIVLSLQELISRETNPLDSR
;
A
#
# COMPACT_ATOMS: atom_id res chain seq x y z
N GLY A 1 -35.11 8.60 -6.64
CA GLY A 1 -33.91 7.85 -6.21
C GLY A 1 -33.46 8.34 -4.84
N THR A 2 -32.44 7.70 -4.28
CA THR A 2 -31.88 8.01 -2.96
C THR A 2 -30.40 8.33 -3.10
N VAL A 3 -29.93 9.39 -2.44
CA VAL A 3 -28.50 9.72 -2.36
C VAL A 3 -28.03 9.49 -0.94
N ARG A 4 -26.96 8.70 -0.77
CA ARG A 4 -26.31 8.46 0.51
C ARG A 4 -24.95 9.15 0.50
N LEU A 5 -24.67 9.93 1.55
CA LEU A 5 -23.37 10.55 1.76
C LEU A 5 -22.54 9.68 2.69
N ILE A 6 -21.34 9.29 2.25
CA ILE A 6 -20.42 8.42 2.99
C ILE A 6 -19.20 9.25 3.38
N PHE A 7 -18.99 9.41 4.68
CA PHE A 7 -17.81 10.10 5.23
C PHE A 7 -16.84 9.05 5.75
N GLN A 8 -15.93 8.61 4.87
CA GLN A 8 -15.02 7.52 5.18
C GLN A 8 -13.87 7.97 6.10
N PRO A 9 -13.62 7.29 7.23
CA PRO A 9 -12.43 7.51 8.03
C PRO A 9 -11.22 6.72 7.48
N ALA A 10 -10.04 6.99 8.02
CA ALA A 10 -8.88 6.08 7.97
C ALA A 10 -8.50 5.57 6.56
N GLU A 11 -8.52 6.47 5.58
CA GLU A 11 -8.19 6.18 4.17
C GLU A 11 -6.70 5.84 3.98
N GLU A 12 -5.82 6.55 4.70
CA GLU A 12 -4.35 6.48 4.64
C GLU A 12 -3.72 5.17 5.21
N GLY A 13 -4.36 4.02 4.98
CA GLY A 13 -3.89 2.70 5.40
C GLY A 13 -4.60 2.08 6.60
N GLY A 14 -5.60 2.76 7.17
CA GLY A 14 -6.39 2.23 8.30
C GLY A 14 -7.59 1.37 7.90
N ALA A 15 -7.73 1.04 6.61
CA ALA A 15 -8.76 0.18 6.06
C ALA A 15 -10.21 0.64 6.31
N GLY A 16 -10.46 1.95 6.40
CA GLY A 16 -11.79 2.49 6.70
C GLY A 16 -12.86 2.09 5.68
N ALA A 17 -12.55 2.13 4.38
CA ALA A 17 -13.47 1.69 3.32
C ALA A 17 -13.90 0.23 3.49
N TYR A 18 -12.94 -0.65 3.82
CA TYR A 18 -13.19 -2.07 4.04
C TYR A 18 -14.15 -2.27 5.21
N LYS A 19 -13.88 -1.64 6.36
CA LYS A 19 -14.72 -1.74 7.57
C LYS A 19 -16.13 -1.19 7.37
N MET A 20 -16.26 -0.03 6.74
CA MET A 20 -17.57 0.53 6.42
C MET A 20 -18.38 -0.38 5.49
N THR A 21 -17.72 -1.02 4.53
CA THR A 21 -18.39 -1.95 3.61
C THR A 21 -18.87 -3.21 4.36
N GLU A 22 -18.04 -3.78 5.24
CA GLU A 22 -18.46 -4.88 6.13
C GLU A 22 -19.68 -4.51 6.99
N GLU A 23 -19.75 -3.26 7.45
CA GLU A 23 -20.85 -2.73 8.25
C GLU A 23 -22.08 -2.30 7.40
N GLY A 24 -22.05 -2.53 6.09
CA GLY A 24 -23.20 -2.31 5.20
C GLY A 24 -23.38 -0.86 4.72
N ALA A 25 -22.33 -0.03 4.75
CA ALA A 25 -22.41 1.36 4.31
C ALA A 25 -22.92 1.54 2.88
N LEU A 26 -22.72 0.55 2.01
CA LEU A 26 -23.20 0.58 0.62
C LEU A 26 -24.66 0.12 0.46
N ALA A 27 -25.15 -0.74 1.36
CA ALA A 27 -26.47 -1.39 1.28
C ALA A 27 -26.86 -1.81 -0.16
N ASP A 28 -27.89 -1.20 -0.73
CA ASP A 28 -28.49 -1.45 -2.04
C ASP A 28 -28.10 -0.42 -3.12
N ALA A 29 -27.01 0.34 -2.90
CA ALA A 29 -26.57 1.36 -3.85
C ALA A 29 -26.23 0.77 -5.23
N GLU A 30 -26.89 1.29 -6.28
CA GLU A 30 -26.67 0.88 -7.67
C GLU A 30 -25.33 1.40 -8.25
N ALA A 31 -24.81 2.49 -7.68
CA ALA A 31 -23.55 3.10 -8.07
C ALA A 31 -22.91 3.83 -6.89
N ILE A 32 -21.58 3.92 -6.91
CA ILE A 32 -20.78 4.72 -5.98
C ILE A 32 -19.90 5.70 -6.76
N PHE A 33 -19.75 6.91 -6.25
CA PHE A 33 -18.90 7.94 -6.83
C PHE A 33 -17.94 8.45 -5.75
N GLY A 34 -16.70 8.67 -6.14
CA GLY A 34 -15.67 9.29 -5.32
C GLY A 34 -14.90 10.32 -6.13
N MET A 35 -14.33 11.30 -5.45
CA MET A 35 -13.48 12.32 -6.06
C MET A 35 -12.31 12.59 -5.12
N HIS A 36 -11.13 12.76 -5.70
CA HIS A 36 -9.94 13.19 -4.98
C HIS A 36 -9.43 14.47 -5.62
N VAL A 37 -9.02 15.44 -4.79
CA VAL A 37 -8.36 16.65 -5.29
C VAL A 37 -6.93 16.28 -5.68
N ASP A 38 -6.58 16.50 -6.95
CA ASP A 38 -5.20 16.34 -7.42
C ASP A 38 -4.51 17.72 -7.49
N PRO A 39 -3.50 17.98 -6.65
CA PRO A 39 -2.79 19.26 -6.64
C PRO A 39 -1.90 19.49 -7.87
N ILE A 40 -1.63 18.46 -8.67
CA ILE A 40 -0.77 18.55 -9.86
C ILE A 40 -1.57 18.97 -11.11
N SER A 41 -2.87 18.66 -11.13
CA SER A 41 -3.77 18.97 -12.24
C SER A 41 -4.11 20.46 -12.34
N THR A 42 -4.32 20.94 -13.57
CA THR A 42 -4.79 22.31 -13.81
C THR A 42 -6.18 22.53 -13.21
N VAL A 43 -6.36 23.63 -12.48
CA VAL A 43 -7.65 24.00 -11.86
C VAL A 43 -8.77 24.06 -12.91
N GLY A 44 -9.93 23.48 -12.57
CA GLY A 44 -11.10 23.43 -13.45
C GLY A 44 -11.16 22.19 -14.36
N ILE A 45 -10.17 21.31 -14.29
CA ILE A 45 -10.14 20.04 -15.01
C ILE A 45 -10.64 18.89 -14.12
N ILE A 46 -11.46 18.02 -14.69
CA ILE A 46 -11.86 16.74 -14.11
C ILE A 46 -11.37 15.64 -15.04
N SER A 47 -10.62 14.70 -14.50
CA SER A 47 -10.06 13.56 -15.24
C SER A 47 -10.65 12.25 -14.74
N SER A 48 -10.94 11.33 -15.65
CA SER A 48 -11.38 9.97 -15.34
C SER A 48 -10.98 8.99 -16.46
N ARG A 49 -10.99 7.70 -16.16
CA ARG A 49 -10.74 6.61 -17.11
C ARG A 49 -11.63 5.42 -16.76
N ALA A 50 -12.05 4.66 -17.75
CA ALA A 50 -12.72 3.38 -17.53
C ALA A 50 -11.70 2.27 -17.16
N GLY A 51 -12.12 1.30 -16.36
CA GLY A 51 -11.26 0.22 -15.87
C GLY A 51 -10.43 0.62 -14.64
N PRO A 52 -9.38 -0.14 -14.30
CA PRO A 52 -8.49 0.17 -13.17
C PRO A 52 -7.95 1.61 -13.28
N PHE A 53 -7.88 2.34 -12.17
CA PHE A 53 -7.36 3.72 -12.14
C PHE A 53 -6.14 3.87 -11.24
N PHE A 54 -6.15 3.20 -10.08
CA PHE A 54 -5.04 3.14 -9.12
C PHE A 54 -4.49 1.73 -8.97
N ALA A 55 -3.26 1.62 -8.48
CA ALA A 55 -2.65 0.34 -8.15
C ALA A 55 -3.21 -0.21 -6.82
N GLY A 56 -3.31 -1.54 -6.71
CA GLY A 56 -3.49 -2.18 -5.42
C GLY A 56 -2.25 -1.99 -4.55
N SER A 57 -2.44 -1.75 -3.26
CA SER A 57 -1.35 -1.54 -2.29
C SER A 57 -1.53 -2.44 -1.07
N ALA A 58 -0.42 -2.89 -0.51
CA ALA A 58 -0.36 -3.64 0.74
C ALA A 58 0.92 -3.28 1.49
N SER A 59 0.85 -3.37 2.82
CA SER A 59 1.99 -3.17 3.71
C SER A 59 2.23 -4.43 4.52
N PHE A 60 3.49 -4.73 4.82
CA PHE A 60 3.86 -5.81 5.73
C PHE A 60 4.95 -5.32 6.69
N GLU A 61 5.03 -5.96 7.85
CA GLU A 61 6.09 -5.76 8.82
C GLU A 61 6.88 -7.07 8.98
N ALA A 62 8.20 -6.97 9.02
CA ALA A 62 9.09 -8.11 9.22
C ALA A 62 10.06 -7.81 10.36
N THR A 63 10.09 -8.69 11.36
CA THR A 63 11.04 -8.64 12.47
C THR A 63 12.22 -9.55 12.16
N ILE A 64 13.44 -9.00 12.23
CA ILE A 64 14.68 -9.75 11.98
C ILE A 64 15.41 -9.96 13.30
N ASP A 65 15.33 -11.19 13.82
CA ASP A 65 15.98 -11.55 15.08
C ASP A 65 17.43 -12.00 14.86
N GLY A 66 18.34 -11.34 15.58
CA GLY A 66 19.75 -11.68 15.62
C GLY A 66 20.18 -12.26 16.97
N LYS A 67 21.49 -12.32 17.17
CA LYS A 67 22.12 -12.70 18.44
C LYS A 67 23.15 -11.64 18.82
N GLY A 68 22.90 -10.92 19.90
CA GLY A 68 23.83 -9.92 20.42
C GLY A 68 25.17 -10.50 20.86
N GLY A 69 26.20 -9.66 20.90
CA GLY A 69 27.54 -10.01 21.33
C GLY A 69 28.42 -8.77 21.44
N HIS A 70 29.62 -8.94 21.98
CA HIS A 70 30.58 -7.85 22.03
C HIS A 70 31.08 -7.55 20.61
N ALA A 71 31.02 -6.28 20.17
CA ALA A 71 31.37 -5.86 18.82
C ALA A 71 32.77 -6.29 18.32
N ALA A 72 33.73 -6.54 19.22
CA ALA A 72 35.07 -7.04 18.87
C ALA A 72 35.10 -8.55 18.52
N PHE A 73 34.02 -9.29 18.79
CA PHE A 73 33.90 -10.73 18.57
C PHE A 73 32.68 -11.06 17.68
N PRO A 74 32.65 -10.56 16.43
CA PRO A 74 31.47 -10.69 15.56
C PRO A 74 31.12 -12.16 15.24
N HIS A 75 32.10 -13.06 15.27
CA HIS A 75 31.90 -14.51 15.08
C HIS A 75 31.06 -15.19 16.19
N MET A 76 30.83 -14.51 17.32
CA MET A 76 29.98 -14.99 18.41
C MET A 76 28.54 -14.46 18.34
N SER A 77 28.29 -13.46 17.47
CA SER A 77 27.02 -12.78 17.26
C SER A 77 26.39 -13.11 15.91
N VAL A 78 25.11 -12.80 15.76
CA VAL A 78 24.39 -12.76 14.48
C VAL A 78 23.86 -11.34 14.34
N ASP A 79 24.41 -10.58 13.40
CA ASP A 79 24.09 -9.17 13.21
C ASP A 79 22.82 -8.99 12.36
N PRO A 80 21.68 -8.57 12.97
CA PRO A 80 20.44 -8.37 12.23
C PRO A 80 20.49 -7.13 11.32
N VAL A 81 21.38 -6.15 11.59
CA VAL A 81 21.55 -4.96 10.74
C VAL A 81 22.17 -5.37 9.41
N PHE A 82 23.25 -6.14 9.45
CA PHE A 82 23.90 -6.65 8.24
C PHE A 82 22.94 -7.53 7.43
N CYS A 83 22.18 -8.42 8.09
CA CYS A 83 21.15 -9.23 7.45
C CYS A 83 20.07 -8.36 6.77
N SER A 84 19.59 -7.33 7.45
CA SER A 84 18.56 -6.42 6.92
C SER A 84 19.02 -5.68 5.66
N CYS A 85 20.31 -5.32 5.55
CA CYS A 85 20.85 -4.71 4.33
C CYS A 85 20.69 -5.63 3.10
N PHE A 86 20.95 -6.92 3.24
CA PHE A 86 20.74 -7.88 2.15
C PHE A 86 19.26 -8.03 1.81
N ILE A 87 18.39 -8.08 2.81
CA ILE A 87 16.93 -8.14 2.59
C ILE A 87 16.46 -6.94 1.78
N VAL A 88 16.88 -5.72 2.14
CA VAL A 88 16.51 -4.50 1.41
C VAL A 88 16.95 -4.58 -0.05
N LEU A 89 18.18 -5.04 -0.32
CA LEU A 89 18.69 -5.20 -1.68
C LEU A 89 17.88 -6.24 -2.47
N SER A 90 17.65 -7.43 -1.90
CA SER A 90 16.86 -8.48 -2.56
C SER A 90 15.42 -8.06 -2.85
N LEU A 91 14.80 -7.27 -1.98
CA LEU A 91 13.45 -6.73 -2.25
C LEU A 91 13.42 -5.81 -3.48
N GLN A 92 14.51 -5.09 -3.79
CA GLN A 92 14.57 -4.26 -5.01
C GLN A 92 14.68 -5.12 -6.29
N GLU A 93 15.19 -6.34 -6.19
CA GLU A 93 15.32 -7.26 -7.32
C GLU A 93 13.94 -7.77 -7.79
N LEU A 94 12.97 -7.91 -6.89
CA LEU A 94 11.61 -8.35 -7.24
C LEU A 94 10.97 -7.46 -8.32
N ILE A 95 11.05 -6.14 -8.16
CA ILE A 95 10.49 -5.20 -9.13
C ILE A 95 11.41 -5.06 -10.33
N SER A 96 12.72 -4.94 -10.10
CA SER A 96 13.63 -4.58 -11.18
C SER A 96 13.97 -5.75 -12.12
N ARG A 97 14.00 -7.00 -11.62
CA ARG A 97 14.49 -8.19 -12.33
C ARG A 97 13.44 -9.29 -12.49
N GLU A 98 12.51 -9.44 -11.57
CA GLU A 98 11.53 -10.55 -11.60
C GLU A 98 10.16 -10.14 -12.16
N THR A 99 9.87 -8.84 -12.21
CA THR A 99 8.63 -8.32 -12.81
C THR A 99 8.88 -7.87 -14.24
N ASN A 100 8.01 -8.28 -15.18
CA ASN A 100 8.06 -7.77 -16.54
C ASN A 100 7.67 -6.28 -16.52
N PRO A 101 8.56 -5.34 -16.89
CA PRO A 101 8.27 -3.90 -16.83
C PRO A 101 7.21 -3.45 -17.84
N LEU A 102 6.82 -4.31 -18.79
CA LEU A 102 5.76 -4.06 -19.76
C LEU A 102 4.43 -4.75 -19.39
N ASP A 103 4.41 -5.58 -18.34
CA ASP A 103 3.18 -6.17 -17.83
C ASP A 103 2.40 -5.11 -17.03
N SER A 104 1.28 -4.67 -17.61
CA SER A 104 0.37 -3.69 -17.04
C SER A 104 -0.93 -4.40 -16.68
N ARG A 105 -0.88 -5.23 -15.64
CA ARG A 105 -2.07 -5.89 -15.07
C ARG A 105 -3.09 -4.89 -14.57
#